data_AF-A0A151GJG2-F1
#
_entry.id   AF-A0A151GJG2-F1
#
_cell.length_a   1.000
_cell.length_b   1.000
_cell.length_c   1.000
_cell.angle_alpha   90.00
_cell.angle_beta   90.00
_cell.angle_gamma   90.00
#
_symmetry.space_group_name_H-M   'P 1'
#
loop_
_entity.id
_entity.type
_entity.pdbx_description
1 polymer ?
#
loop_
_entity_poly.entity_id
_entity_poly.type
_entity_poly.pdbx_seq_one_letter_code
_entity_poly.pdbx_strand_id
1 'polypeptide(L)'
;MIAQRVGVGALRRAATKPSIYFNQSIPKLALASISTSHVRYAVPSRPAPPGRPRRGRDSNKSAPSSPDSPITTTKLSPSEGDQILANQRLQRPISPHLAIYKMEQTWFGASAWTRITGITLSGTAYLYFGSYLVAPLLGLHLESASVAAAFTGLPFLVKGGIKFALGFPFAFHFINGIKHLVYDLGKGFAKPSIRRGEIALWVSSILSGLYLAFGL
;
A
#
# COMPACT_ATOMS: atom_id res chain seq x y z
N MET A 1 -38.06 3.07 -57.54
CA MET A 1 -38.76 2.88 -56.25
C MET A 1 -37.79 3.35 -55.17
N ILE A 2 -37.88 4.63 -54.74
CA ILE A 2 -38.50 5.07 -53.46
C ILE A 2 -37.74 4.45 -52.27
N ALA A 3 -37.12 5.14 -51.30
CA ALA A 3 -36.79 6.55 -51.06
C ALA A 3 -35.74 6.57 -49.92
N GLN A 4 -34.84 7.55 -49.95
CA GLN A 4 -33.97 7.96 -48.84
C GLN A 4 -34.80 8.51 -47.67
N ARG A 5 -34.37 8.33 -46.40
CA ARG A 5 -34.41 9.39 -45.37
C ARG A 5 -33.28 9.26 -44.35
N VAL A 6 -32.53 10.35 -44.30
CA VAL A 6 -31.51 10.76 -43.33
C VAL A 6 -32.21 11.46 -42.15
N GLY A 7 -31.65 11.36 -40.94
CA GLY A 7 -31.46 12.56 -40.12
C GLY A 7 -32.16 12.67 -38.76
N VAL A 8 -31.29 12.95 -37.76
CA VAL A 8 -31.43 13.95 -36.66
C VAL A 8 -32.48 13.59 -35.58
N GLY A 9 -32.17 13.45 -34.29
CA GLY A 9 -31.32 14.28 -33.44
C GLY A 9 -32.19 15.19 -32.56
N ALA A 10 -31.95 15.15 -31.25
CA ALA A 10 -32.37 16.13 -30.23
C ALA A 10 -33.82 16.13 -29.72
N LEU A 11 -34.03 15.48 -28.57
CA LEU A 11 -34.85 15.94 -27.45
C LEU A 11 -34.36 15.10 -26.24
N ARG A 12 -33.90 15.62 -25.10
CA ARG A 12 -33.98 16.96 -24.53
C ARG A 12 -32.92 17.04 -23.41
N ARG A 13 -31.96 17.97 -23.52
CA ARG A 13 -31.22 18.49 -22.36
C ARG A 13 -32.16 19.39 -21.56
N ALA A 14 -32.27 19.12 -20.26
CA ALA A 14 -32.61 20.03 -19.16
C ALA A 14 -33.01 19.11 -18.01
N ALA A 15 -32.12 18.79 -17.08
CA ALA A 15 -31.96 19.46 -15.79
C ALA A 15 -31.48 18.32 -14.88
N THR A 16 -30.51 18.36 -13.99
CA THR A 16 -29.79 19.40 -13.26
C THR A 16 -28.55 18.70 -12.71
N LYS A 17 -27.40 19.38 -12.70
CA LYS A 17 -26.29 18.95 -11.83
C LYS A 17 -26.72 19.19 -10.37
N PRO A 18 -26.28 18.33 -9.45
CA PRO A 18 -25.81 18.84 -8.19
C PRO A 18 -24.35 18.43 -7.99
N SER A 19 -23.46 19.40 -8.14
CA SER A 19 -22.27 19.48 -7.30
C SER A 19 -22.75 19.93 -5.93
N ILE A 20 -22.74 19.04 -4.94
CA ILE A 20 -22.83 19.44 -3.54
C ILE A 20 -21.69 18.76 -2.80
N TYR A 21 -20.69 19.59 -2.52
CA TYR A 21 -19.76 19.46 -1.41
C TYR A 21 -20.48 18.87 -0.19
N PHE A 22 -20.20 17.61 0.12
CA PHE A 22 -20.60 17.05 1.40
C PHE A 22 -19.48 17.30 2.40
N ASN A 23 -19.81 18.22 3.30
CA ASN A 23 -19.06 18.76 4.41
C ASN A 23 -18.53 17.65 5.34
N GLN A 24 -17.20 17.49 5.44
CA GLN A 24 -16.58 16.74 6.54
C GLN A 24 -15.97 17.74 7.53
N SER A 25 -16.81 18.23 8.44
CA SER A 25 -16.36 18.81 9.70
C SER A 25 -15.97 17.68 10.64
N ILE A 26 -14.68 17.35 10.69
CA ILE A 26 -14.06 16.56 11.77
C ILE A 26 -13.20 17.51 12.61
N PRO A 27 -13.34 17.54 13.95
CA PRO A 27 -12.57 18.44 14.80
C PRO A 27 -11.08 18.14 14.66
N LYS A 28 -10.30 19.16 14.28
CA LYS A 28 -8.83 19.14 14.34
C LYS A 28 -8.41 19.17 15.81
N LEU A 29 -8.23 18.00 16.41
CA LEU A 29 -7.55 17.86 17.68
C LEU A 29 -6.59 16.67 17.64
N ALA A 30 -5.41 16.89 17.07
CA ALA A 30 -4.17 16.21 17.42
C ALA A 30 -3.04 16.84 16.61
N LEU A 31 -2.47 17.88 17.21
CA LEU A 31 -1.21 18.48 16.82
C LEU A 31 -0.11 17.44 17.09
N ALA A 32 0.51 16.90 16.03
CA ALA A 32 1.80 16.24 16.13
C ALA A 32 2.70 16.84 15.05
N SER A 33 3.57 17.75 15.47
CA SER A 33 4.55 18.42 14.63
C SER A 33 5.54 17.40 14.09
N ILE A 34 5.38 17.00 12.83
CA ILE A 34 6.47 16.37 12.10
C ILE A 34 7.38 17.52 11.65
N SER A 35 8.37 17.81 12.50
CA SER A 35 9.45 18.73 12.22
C SER A 35 10.37 18.09 11.18
N THR A 36 10.11 18.36 9.90
CA THR A 36 11.04 18.00 8.82
C THR A 36 12.25 18.93 8.91
N SER A 37 13.33 18.46 9.53
CA SER A 37 14.62 19.15 9.53
C SER A 37 15.18 19.16 8.09
N HIS A 38 14.91 20.24 7.37
CA HIS A 38 15.63 20.54 6.14
C HIS A 38 17.09 20.86 6.50
N VAL A 39 17.99 19.91 6.27
CA VAL A 39 19.43 20.18 6.23
C VAL A 39 19.67 21.11 5.04
N ARG A 40 19.86 22.40 5.32
CA ARG A 40 20.33 23.37 4.34
C ARG A 40 21.80 23.09 4.09
N TYR A 41 22.13 22.45 2.98
CA TYR A 41 23.51 22.39 2.52
C TYR A 41 23.97 23.80 2.16
N ALA A 42 25.01 24.28 2.85
CA ALA A 42 25.66 25.54 2.55
C ALA A 42 26.30 25.45 1.15
N VAL A 43 25.79 26.25 0.22
CA VAL A 43 26.50 26.55 -1.03
C VAL A 43 27.80 27.28 -0.64
N PRO A 44 28.98 26.88 -1.13
CA PRO A 44 30.23 27.58 -0.83
C PRO A 44 30.09 29.06 -1.24
N SER A 45 30.22 29.96 -0.26
CA SER A 45 30.16 31.41 -0.50
C SER A 45 31.36 31.85 -1.33
N ARG A 46 31.09 32.38 -2.52
CA ARG A 46 32.08 33.06 -3.38
C ARG A 46 32.73 34.22 -2.61
N PRO A 47 34.05 34.46 -2.73
CA PRO A 47 34.69 35.60 -2.07
C PRO A 47 34.10 36.93 -2.58
N ALA A 48 33.85 37.84 -1.64
CA ALA A 48 33.23 39.14 -1.92
C ALA A 48 34.17 40.03 -2.76
N PRO A 49 33.66 40.75 -3.78
CA PRO A 49 34.46 41.74 -4.49
C PRO A 49 34.77 42.97 -3.60
N PRO A 50 35.88 43.67 -3.82
CA PRO A 50 36.28 44.81 -2.99
C PRO A 50 35.25 45.95 -3.05
N GLY A 51 34.99 46.54 -1.89
CA GLY A 51 33.88 47.45 -1.64
C GLY A 51 33.91 48.71 -2.51
N ARG A 52 32.75 49.05 -3.09
CA ARG A 52 32.51 50.37 -3.67
C ARG A 52 31.99 51.35 -2.61
N PRO A 53 32.28 52.67 -2.73
CA PRO A 53 31.84 53.65 -1.76
C PRO A 53 30.31 53.78 -1.75
N ARG A 54 29.73 53.94 -0.55
CA ARG A 54 28.31 54.23 -0.35
C ARG A 54 27.93 55.53 -1.07
N ARG A 55 27.15 55.42 -2.15
CA ARG A 55 26.48 56.57 -2.79
C ARG A 55 25.04 56.65 -2.30
N GLY A 56 24.61 57.89 -2.05
CA GLY A 56 23.35 58.27 -1.41
C GLY A 56 22.08 57.73 -2.06
N ARG A 57 21.04 57.73 -1.23
CA ARG A 57 19.67 57.32 -1.50
C ARG A 57 19.02 58.29 -2.49
N ASP A 58 18.80 57.81 -3.73
CA ASP A 58 17.88 58.45 -4.67
C ASP A 58 16.66 57.54 -4.88
N SER A 59 15.51 58.14 -4.62
CA SER A 59 14.18 57.59 -4.84
C SER A 59 13.89 57.51 -6.34
N ASN A 60 13.78 56.29 -6.88
CA ASN A 60 13.07 56.09 -8.15
C ASN A 60 12.34 54.74 -8.15
N LYS A 61 11.03 54.78 -8.39
CA LYS A 61 10.18 53.60 -8.59
C LYS A 61 10.57 52.97 -9.93
N SER A 62 11.29 51.86 -9.90
CA SER A 62 11.43 50.94 -11.03
C SER A 62 10.76 49.62 -10.67
N ALA A 63 9.88 49.13 -11.55
CA ALA A 63 9.27 47.81 -11.47
C ALA A 63 10.35 46.72 -11.23
N PRO A 64 10.01 45.58 -10.59
CA PRO A 64 10.97 44.50 -10.45
C PRO A 64 11.26 43.93 -11.84
N SER A 65 12.35 44.38 -12.46
CA SER A 65 12.90 43.74 -13.64
C SER A 65 13.31 42.34 -13.24
N SER A 66 12.63 41.33 -13.78
CA SER A 66 13.11 39.95 -13.75
C SER A 66 14.58 39.94 -14.15
N PRO A 67 15.49 39.37 -13.34
CA PRO A 67 16.89 39.36 -13.71
C PRO A 67 17.07 38.37 -14.86
N ASP A 68 17.13 38.89 -16.10
CA ASP A 68 17.66 38.20 -17.28
C ASP A 68 19.15 37.93 -17.05
N SER A 69 19.44 36.98 -16.16
CA SER A 69 20.79 36.49 -15.94
C SER A 69 21.11 35.55 -17.09
N PRO A 70 22.17 35.79 -17.89
CA PRO A 70 22.52 34.88 -18.97
C PRO A 70 22.77 33.49 -18.40
N ILE A 71 22.03 32.50 -18.90
CA ILE A 71 22.20 31.09 -18.52
C ILE A 71 23.60 30.68 -18.96
N THR A 72 24.54 30.67 -18.01
CA THR A 72 25.93 30.29 -18.25
C THR A 72 26.01 28.77 -18.20
N THR A 73 26.40 28.14 -19.30
CA THR A 73 26.62 26.70 -19.38
C THR A 73 28.11 26.39 -19.25
N THR A 74 28.43 25.42 -18.39
CA THR A 74 29.80 24.90 -18.25
C THR A 74 29.96 23.68 -19.14
N LYS A 75 31.02 23.61 -19.94
CA LYS A 75 31.36 22.38 -20.66
C LYS A 75 31.84 21.34 -19.66
N LEU A 76 31.25 20.15 -19.71
CA LEU A 76 31.63 19.00 -18.91
C LEU A 76 32.14 17.89 -19.84
N SER A 77 33.14 17.14 -19.39
CA SER A 77 33.51 15.89 -20.03
C SER A 77 32.41 14.84 -19.82
N PRO A 78 32.32 13.80 -20.67
CA PRO A 78 31.32 12.75 -20.51
C PRO A 78 31.34 12.08 -19.13
N SER A 79 32.53 11.81 -18.58
CA SER A 79 32.69 11.16 -17.27
C SER A 79 32.22 12.03 -16.10
N GLU A 80 32.44 13.35 -16.16
CA GLU A 80 31.93 14.29 -15.15
C GLU A 80 30.40 14.38 -15.22
N GLY A 81 29.83 14.39 -16.42
CA GLY A 81 28.39 14.30 -16.62
C GLY A 81 27.79 13.05 -15.99
N ASP A 82 28.41 11.89 -16.20
CA ASP A 82 27.96 10.62 -15.63
C ASP A 82 28.01 10.61 -14.10
N GLN A 83 29.08 11.14 -13.50
CA GLN A 83 29.21 11.26 -12.05
C GLN A 83 28.12 12.17 -11.46
N ILE A 84 27.83 13.31 -12.11
CA ILE A 84 26.75 14.21 -11.69
C ILE A 84 25.39 13.49 -11.74
N LEU A 85 25.10 12.79 -12.84
CA LEU A 85 23.86 12.04 -12.96
C LEU A 85 23.76 10.91 -11.93
N ALA A 86 24.87 10.22 -11.64
CA ALA A 86 24.91 9.21 -10.58
C ALA A 86 24.62 9.83 -9.20
N ASN A 87 25.29 10.94 -8.86
CA ASN A 87 25.06 11.67 -7.61
C ASN A 87 23.61 12.18 -7.50
N GLN A 88 23.03 12.66 -8.59
CA GLN A 88 21.63 13.07 -8.63
C GLN A 88 20.68 11.89 -8.43
N ARG A 89 20.96 10.70 -8.99
CA ARG A 89 20.11 9.50 -8.81
C ARG A 89 20.06 9.05 -7.35
N LEU A 90 21.15 9.20 -6.59
CA LEU A 90 21.19 8.90 -5.15
C LEU A 90 20.30 9.84 -4.32
N GLN A 91 20.08 11.06 -4.79
CA GLN A 91 19.26 12.08 -4.10
C GLN A 91 17.78 12.05 -4.52
N ARG A 92 17.37 11.14 -5.42
CA ARG A 92 15.96 11.05 -5.84
C ARG A 92 15.13 10.41 -4.72
N PRO A 93 14.12 11.11 -4.18
CA PRO A 93 13.25 10.51 -3.18
C PRO A 93 12.37 9.43 -3.82
N ILE A 94 12.07 8.39 -3.06
CA ILE A 94 11.03 7.42 -3.41
C ILE A 94 9.67 8.05 -3.09
N SER A 95 8.74 8.05 -4.04
CA SER A 95 7.40 8.56 -3.80
C SER A 95 6.69 7.71 -2.72
N PRO A 96 5.87 8.32 -1.85
CA PRO A 96 5.09 7.54 -0.89
C PRO A 96 4.12 6.62 -1.63
N HIS A 97 4.11 5.35 -1.23
CA HIS A 97 3.29 4.30 -1.82
C HIS A 97 2.25 3.76 -0.81
N LEU A 98 2.56 2.66 -0.11
CA LEU A 98 1.66 2.00 0.84
C LEU A 98 1.09 2.93 1.92
N ALA A 99 1.86 3.95 2.34
CA ALA A 99 1.45 4.90 3.38
C ALA A 99 0.34 5.86 2.95
N ILE A 100 0.13 6.08 1.65
CA ILE A 100 -0.87 7.04 1.14
C ILE A 100 -1.94 6.37 0.28
N TYR A 101 -1.84 5.06 0.10
CA TYR A 101 -2.70 4.33 -0.82
C TYR A 101 -4.00 3.91 -0.15
N LYS A 102 -5.09 3.91 -0.91
CA LYS A 102 -6.42 3.52 -0.42
C LYS A 102 -6.47 2.04 -0.05
N MET A 103 -6.96 1.74 1.15
CA MET A 103 -6.97 0.39 1.72
C MET A 103 -8.08 -0.49 1.14
N GLU A 104 -9.08 0.10 0.49
CA GLU A 104 -10.18 -0.62 -0.17
C GLU A 104 -9.75 -1.33 -1.46
N GLN A 105 -8.50 -1.16 -1.90
CA GLN A 105 -7.98 -1.84 -3.08
C GLN A 105 -7.60 -3.29 -2.80
N THR A 106 -7.71 -4.13 -3.83
CA THR A 106 -7.50 -5.59 -3.77
C THR A 106 -6.11 -6.01 -3.24
N TRP A 107 -5.10 -5.14 -3.29
CA TRP A 107 -3.76 -5.45 -2.78
C TRP A 107 -3.73 -5.71 -1.26
N PHE A 108 -4.45 -4.92 -0.45
CA PHE A 108 -4.49 -5.08 1.01
C PHE A 108 -5.64 -5.98 1.49
N GLY A 109 -6.58 -6.30 0.60
CA GLY A 109 -7.57 -7.34 0.81
C GLY A 109 -6.99 -8.73 0.56
N ALA A 110 -7.58 -9.47 -0.37
CA ALA A 110 -7.28 -10.87 -0.56
C ALA A 110 -5.81 -11.19 -0.89
N SER A 111 -5.10 -10.27 -1.57
CA SER A 111 -3.71 -10.52 -1.97
C SER A 111 -2.74 -10.55 -0.78
N ALA A 112 -2.74 -9.53 0.08
CA ALA A 112 -1.93 -9.53 1.29
C ALA A 112 -2.28 -10.70 2.21
N TRP A 113 -3.58 -10.96 2.39
CA TRP A 113 -4.04 -12.06 3.25
C TRP A 113 -3.61 -13.44 2.74
N THR A 114 -3.56 -13.71 1.45
CA THR A 114 -3.01 -15.01 0.97
C THR A 114 -1.54 -15.18 1.34
N ARG A 115 -0.75 -14.10 1.34
CA ARG A 115 0.66 -14.16 1.76
C ARG A 115 0.76 -14.38 3.26
N ILE A 116 -0.01 -13.62 4.05
CA ILE A 116 -0.03 -13.73 5.51
C ILE A 116 -0.46 -15.14 5.92
N THR A 117 -1.58 -15.65 5.40
CA THR A 117 -2.06 -17.00 5.73
C THR A 117 -1.11 -18.07 5.24
N GLY A 118 -0.49 -17.90 4.06
CA GLY A 118 0.52 -18.84 3.54
C GLY A 118 1.75 -18.92 4.45
N ILE A 119 2.30 -17.77 4.84
CA ILE A 119 3.44 -17.69 5.77
C ILE A 119 3.05 -18.27 7.14
N THR A 120 1.86 -17.96 7.66
CA THR A 120 1.38 -18.52 8.93
C THR A 120 1.31 -20.04 8.88
N LEU A 121 0.73 -20.61 7.83
CA LEU A 121 0.59 -22.07 7.69
C LEU A 121 1.94 -22.75 7.49
N SER A 122 2.75 -22.28 6.54
CA SER A 122 4.08 -22.85 6.29
C SER A 122 5.01 -22.67 7.49
N GLY A 123 5.00 -21.49 8.12
CA GLY A 123 5.77 -21.22 9.32
C GLY A 123 5.38 -22.12 10.48
N THR A 124 4.07 -22.28 10.73
CA THR A 124 3.57 -23.22 11.75
C THR A 124 3.99 -24.66 11.45
N ALA A 125 3.87 -25.10 10.19
CA ALA A 125 4.29 -26.43 9.79
C ALA A 125 5.79 -26.66 9.98
N TYR A 126 6.65 -25.74 9.54
CA TYR A 126 8.09 -25.85 9.71
C TYR A 126 8.50 -25.82 11.19
N LEU A 127 7.89 -24.94 11.99
CA LEU A 127 8.14 -24.90 13.43
C LEU A 127 7.72 -26.20 14.10
N TYR A 128 6.55 -26.76 13.76
CA TYR A 128 6.08 -28.02 14.32
C TYR A 128 7.00 -29.18 13.92
N PHE A 129 7.27 -29.37 12.63
CA PHE A 129 8.11 -30.48 12.16
C PHE A 129 9.57 -30.36 12.63
N GLY A 130 10.13 -29.16 12.64
CA GLY A 130 11.45 -28.91 13.18
C GLY A 130 11.53 -29.18 14.68
N SER A 131 10.53 -28.74 15.44
CA SER A 131 10.45 -29.01 16.88
C SER A 131 10.26 -30.51 17.15
N TYR A 132 9.41 -31.19 16.36
CA TYR A 132 9.18 -32.62 16.48
C TYR A 132 10.47 -33.44 16.23
N LEU A 133 11.28 -33.03 15.25
CA LEU A 133 12.57 -33.66 14.97
C LEU A 133 13.57 -33.51 16.13
N VAL A 134 13.61 -32.34 16.76
CA VAL A 134 14.56 -32.04 17.85
C VAL A 134 14.05 -32.51 19.21
N ALA A 135 12.75 -32.73 19.36
CA ALA A 135 12.09 -33.05 20.63
C ALA A 135 12.76 -34.19 21.44
N PRO A 136 13.18 -35.32 20.83
CA PRO A 136 13.84 -36.41 21.58
C PRO A 136 15.17 -35.99 22.21
N LEU A 137 15.91 -35.06 21.60
CA LEU A 137 17.19 -34.57 22.12
C LEU A 137 17.02 -33.69 23.36
N LEU A 138 15.83 -33.11 23.53
CA LEU A 138 15.49 -32.21 24.63
C LEU A 138 14.55 -32.87 25.66
N GLY A 139 14.19 -34.14 25.47
CA GLY A 139 13.19 -34.82 26.29
C GLY A 139 11.78 -34.23 26.20
N LEU A 140 11.46 -33.56 25.09
CA LEU A 140 10.13 -32.99 24.84
C LEU A 140 9.21 -34.03 24.20
N HIS A 141 7.92 -33.97 24.54
CA HIS A 141 6.88 -34.84 23.98
C HIS A 141 5.93 -34.04 23.09
N LEU A 142 6.02 -34.25 21.77
CA LEU A 142 5.24 -33.54 20.75
C LEU A 142 4.38 -34.48 19.89
N GLU A 143 4.29 -35.76 20.25
CA GLU A 143 3.36 -36.68 19.61
C GLU A 143 1.90 -36.27 19.83
N SER A 144 1.03 -36.71 18.93
CA SER A 144 -0.38 -36.32 18.91
C SER A 144 -1.10 -36.52 20.24
N ALA A 145 -0.72 -37.53 21.03
CA ALA A 145 -1.27 -37.79 22.36
C ALA A 145 -0.93 -36.68 23.35
N SER A 146 0.33 -36.24 23.41
CA SER A 146 0.77 -35.13 24.28
C SER A 146 0.13 -33.80 23.87
N VAL A 147 0.05 -33.53 22.57
CA VAL A 147 -0.65 -32.34 22.08
C VAL A 147 -2.14 -32.38 22.44
N ALA A 148 -2.82 -33.51 22.23
CA ALA A 148 -4.22 -33.64 22.62
C ALA A 148 -4.44 -33.47 24.14
N ALA A 149 -3.56 -34.07 24.95
CA ALA A 149 -3.60 -33.95 26.41
C ALA A 149 -3.45 -32.49 26.86
N ALA A 150 -2.49 -31.74 26.28
CA ALA A 150 -2.27 -30.32 26.57
C ALA A 150 -3.52 -29.45 26.30
N PHE A 151 -4.37 -29.86 25.36
CA PHE A 151 -5.61 -29.14 25.01
C PHE A 151 -6.83 -29.62 25.79
N THR A 152 -6.75 -30.71 26.54
CA THR A 152 -7.92 -31.34 27.18
C THR A 152 -8.49 -30.47 28.31
N GLY A 153 -7.64 -29.78 29.08
CA GLY A 153 -8.07 -28.93 30.20
C GLY A 153 -8.47 -27.49 29.85
N LEU A 154 -8.26 -27.04 28.61
CA LEU A 154 -8.51 -25.63 28.25
C LEU A 154 -10.01 -25.29 28.27
N PRO A 155 -10.41 -24.04 28.56
CA PRO A 155 -11.79 -23.60 28.41
C PRO A 155 -12.28 -23.76 26.96
N PHE A 156 -13.58 -24.06 26.77
CA PHE A 156 -14.17 -24.31 25.44
C PHE A 156 -13.83 -23.21 24.42
N LEU A 157 -14.00 -21.94 24.80
CA LEU A 157 -13.70 -20.81 23.92
C LEU A 157 -12.21 -20.67 23.62
N VAL A 158 -11.32 -21.04 24.54
CA VAL A 158 -9.87 -21.01 24.31
C VAL A 158 -9.48 -22.09 23.29
N LYS A 159 -10.00 -23.32 23.44
CA LYS A 159 -9.80 -24.38 22.45
C LYS A 159 -10.31 -23.97 21.07
N GLY A 160 -11.53 -23.43 21.02
CA GLY A 160 -12.14 -22.93 19.80
C GLY A 160 -11.33 -21.82 19.15
N GLY A 161 -10.85 -20.85 19.95
CA GLY A 161 -10.00 -19.76 19.48
C GLY A 161 -8.69 -20.25 18.86
N ILE A 162 -8.01 -21.21 19.50
CA ILE A 162 -6.77 -21.79 18.95
C ILE A 162 -7.06 -22.55 17.65
N LYS A 163 -8.11 -23.36 17.62
CA LYS A 163 -8.52 -24.07 16.40
C LYS A 163 -8.89 -23.10 15.28
N PHE A 164 -9.62 -22.04 15.58
CA PHE A 164 -9.97 -21.01 14.59
C PHE A 164 -8.74 -20.29 14.07
N ALA A 165 -7.77 -19.97 14.94
CA ALA A 165 -6.52 -19.31 14.56
C ALA A 165 -5.68 -20.11 13.55
N LEU A 166 -5.86 -21.44 13.47
CA LEU A 166 -5.25 -22.31 12.45
C LEU A 166 -6.21 -22.66 11.31
N GLY A 167 -7.49 -22.87 11.61
CA GLY A 167 -8.52 -23.25 10.65
C GLY A 167 -8.89 -22.12 9.68
N PHE A 168 -9.02 -20.89 10.18
CA PHE A 168 -9.28 -19.73 9.34
C PHE A 168 -8.19 -19.47 8.29
N PRO A 169 -6.89 -19.36 8.64
CA PRO A 169 -5.87 -19.14 7.62
C PRO A 169 -5.79 -20.29 6.62
N PHE A 170 -6.01 -21.54 7.04
CA PHE A 170 -6.13 -22.69 6.14
C PHE A 170 -7.27 -22.51 5.14
N ALA A 171 -8.50 -22.27 5.62
CA ALA A 171 -9.67 -22.10 4.77
C ALA A 171 -9.50 -20.91 3.81
N PHE A 172 -9.04 -19.76 4.33
CA PHE A 172 -8.78 -18.58 3.53
C PHE A 172 -7.75 -18.82 2.43
N HIS A 173 -6.60 -19.40 2.79
CA HIS A 173 -5.53 -19.66 1.83
C HIS A 173 -5.98 -20.61 0.72
N PHE A 174 -6.69 -21.67 1.09
CA PHE A 174 -7.22 -22.65 0.15
C PHE A 174 -8.25 -22.05 -0.81
N ILE A 175 -9.28 -21.38 -0.28
CA ILE A 175 -10.37 -20.80 -1.08
C ILE A 175 -9.83 -19.65 -1.95
N ASN A 176 -8.96 -18.80 -1.40
CA ASN A 176 -8.34 -17.75 -2.20
C ASN A 176 -7.38 -18.32 -3.25
N GLY A 177 -6.71 -19.45 -2.95
CA GLY A 177 -5.91 -20.20 -3.92
C GLY A 177 -6.73 -20.63 -5.13
N ILE A 178 -7.94 -21.16 -4.92
CA ILE A 178 -8.88 -21.47 -6.02
C ILE A 178 -9.22 -20.20 -6.82
N LYS A 179 -9.49 -19.08 -6.15
CA LYS A 179 -9.75 -17.79 -6.83
C LYS A 179 -8.55 -17.35 -7.68
N HIS A 180 -7.33 -17.53 -7.17
CA HIS A 180 -6.10 -17.23 -7.90
C HIS A 180 -5.94 -18.12 -9.14
N LEU A 181 -6.19 -19.42 -9.03
CA LEU A 181 -6.18 -20.33 -10.19
C LEU A 181 -7.21 -19.90 -11.24
N VAL A 182 -8.41 -19.46 -10.84
CA VAL A 182 -9.41 -18.90 -11.77
C VAL A 182 -8.89 -17.63 -12.47
N TYR A 183 -8.14 -16.79 -11.77
CA TYR A 183 -7.51 -15.60 -12.36
C TYR A 183 -6.38 -15.98 -13.33
N ASP A 184 -5.62 -17.04 -13.04
CA ASP A 184 -4.57 -17.56 -13.93
C ASP A 184 -5.17 -18.09 -15.24
N LEU A 185 -6.43 -18.53 -15.22
CA LEU A 185 -7.22 -18.87 -16.41
C LEU A 185 -7.76 -17.64 -17.18
N GLY A 186 -7.42 -16.41 -16.78
CA GLY A 186 -7.88 -15.18 -17.43
C GLY A 186 -9.34 -14.79 -17.10
N LYS A 187 -9.96 -15.41 -16.08
CA LYS A 187 -11.38 -15.21 -15.76
C LYS A 187 -11.59 -14.32 -14.53
N GLY A 188 -12.71 -13.60 -14.47
CA GLY A 188 -13.15 -12.92 -13.26
C GLY A 188 -12.57 -11.51 -12.99
N PHE A 189 -11.94 -10.88 -13.99
CA PHE A 189 -11.31 -9.56 -13.86
C PHE A 189 -12.27 -8.34 -13.92
N ALA A 190 -13.54 -8.55 -14.26
CA ALA A 190 -14.52 -7.47 -14.21
C ALA A 190 -14.71 -6.98 -12.75
N LYS A 191 -14.71 -5.66 -12.52
CA LYS A 191 -14.81 -5.07 -11.17
C LYS A 191 -15.96 -5.63 -10.31
N PRO A 192 -17.19 -5.80 -10.84
CA PRO A 192 -18.27 -6.40 -10.05
C PRO A 192 -18.02 -7.88 -9.69
N SER A 193 -17.32 -8.61 -10.56
CA SER A 193 -16.94 -10.01 -10.30
C SER A 193 -15.86 -10.10 -9.24
N ILE A 194 -14.85 -9.21 -9.26
CA ILE A 194 -13.84 -9.11 -8.20
C ILE A 194 -14.52 -8.85 -6.85
N ARG A 195 -15.43 -7.86 -6.78
CA ARG A 195 -16.10 -7.51 -5.53
C ARG A 195 -16.95 -8.66 -4.96
N ARG A 196 -17.72 -9.34 -5.82
CA ARG A 196 -18.51 -10.51 -5.40
C ARG A 196 -17.61 -11.66 -4.96
N GLY A 197 -16.54 -11.91 -5.68
CA GLY A 197 -15.54 -12.94 -5.34
C GLY A 197 -14.86 -12.66 -4.00
N GLU A 198 -14.53 -11.40 -3.70
CA GLU A 198 -13.98 -11.01 -2.40
C GLU A 198 -14.98 -11.24 -1.26
N ILE A 199 -16.26 -10.89 -1.43
CA ILE A 199 -17.28 -11.14 -0.41
C ILE A 199 -17.46 -12.64 -0.18
N ALA A 200 -17.60 -13.42 -1.26
CA ALA A 200 -17.74 -14.87 -1.19
C ALA A 200 -16.53 -15.53 -0.50
N LEU A 201 -15.32 -15.08 -0.83
CA LEU A 201 -14.08 -15.53 -0.19
C LEU A 201 -14.12 -15.30 1.33
N TRP A 202 -14.39 -14.08 1.78
CA TRP A 202 -14.38 -13.76 3.21
C TRP A 202 -15.43 -14.54 3.98
N VAL A 203 -16.67 -14.56 3.48
CA VAL A 203 -17.77 -15.27 4.15
C VAL A 203 -17.50 -16.77 4.23
N SER A 204 -17.13 -17.39 3.11
CA SER A 204 -16.83 -18.83 3.10
C SER A 204 -15.63 -19.19 3.97
N SER A 205 -14.58 -18.36 4.01
CA SER A 205 -13.40 -18.61 4.85
C SER A 205 -13.71 -18.51 6.34
N ILE A 206 -14.51 -17.53 6.74
CA ILE A 206 -14.93 -17.36 8.15
C ILE A 206 -15.82 -18.53 8.57
N LEU A 207 -16.83 -18.88 7.76
CA LEU A 207 -17.73 -19.98 8.07
C LEU A 207 -16.97 -21.32 8.15
N SER A 208 -16.09 -21.61 7.18
CA SER A 208 -15.24 -22.80 7.22
C SER A 208 -14.29 -22.80 8.43
N GLY A 209 -13.71 -21.65 8.79
CA GLY A 209 -12.87 -21.52 9.98
C GLY A 209 -13.65 -21.82 11.27
N LEU A 210 -14.87 -21.31 11.39
CA LEU A 210 -15.77 -21.58 12.52
C LEU A 210 -16.20 -23.04 12.56
N TYR A 211 -16.54 -23.62 11.41
CA TYR A 211 -16.84 -25.05 11.27
C TYR A 211 -15.66 -25.91 11.77
N LEU A 212 -14.43 -25.62 11.32
CA LEU A 212 -13.23 -26.33 11.75
C LEU A 212 -12.93 -26.13 13.25
N ALA A 213 -13.31 -24.99 13.81
CA ALA A 213 -13.09 -24.69 15.23
C ALA A 213 -14.08 -25.39 16.16
N PHE A 214 -15.36 -25.40 15.80
CA PHE A 214 -16.47 -25.78 16.69
C PHE A 214 -17.30 -26.97 16.22
N GLY A 215 -17.18 -27.39 14.95
CA GLY A 215 -17.94 -28.50 14.37
C GLY A 215 -19.42 -28.19 14.16
N LEU A 216 -19.79 -26.91 14.02
CA LEU A 216 -21.14 -26.40 13.81
C LEU A 216 -21.60 -26.50 12.36
#